data_AF-A0A3D3JM08-F1
#
_entry.id   AF-A0A3D3JM08-F1
#
_cell.length_a   1.000
_cell.length_b   1.000
_cell.length_c   1.000
_cell.angle_alpha   90.00
_cell.angle_beta   90.00
_cell.angle_gamma   90.00
#
_symmetry.space_group_name_H-M   'P 1'
#
loop_
_entity.id
_entity.type
_entity.pdbx_description
1 polymer ?
#
loop_
_entity_poly.entity_id
_entity_poly.type
_entity_poly.pdbx_seq_one_letter_code
_entity_poly.pdbx_strand_id
1 'polypeptide(L)'
;AGPAGEAGPAGPAGEAGAQGPAGADAPCVDCDDVASGAVDLACLVLGENIPNSVAQIQAAATIIVNTLLISTNICEDTCDIGAEITAAIDTKLNP
;
A
#
# COMPACT_ATOMS: atom_id res chain seq x y z
N ALA A 1 -33.24 50.01 -50.71
CA ALA A 1 -32.51 48.86 -50.14
C ALA A 1 -33.52 47.92 -49.50
N GLY A 2 -33.39 46.61 -49.70
CA GLY A 2 -34.30 45.61 -49.13
C GLY A 2 -33.93 45.23 -47.69
N PRO A 3 -34.83 44.55 -46.95
CA PRO A 3 -34.54 44.09 -45.59
C PRO A 3 -33.37 43.10 -45.58
N ALA A 4 -32.61 43.09 -44.48
CA ALA A 4 -31.58 42.09 -44.26
C ALA A 4 -32.22 40.69 -44.14
N GLY A 5 -31.55 39.67 -44.69
CA GLY A 5 -32.00 38.28 -44.59
C GLY A 5 -31.95 37.74 -43.17
N GLU A 6 -32.70 36.68 -42.92
CA GLU A 6 -32.71 35.98 -41.63
C GLU A 6 -31.35 35.34 -41.31
N ALA A 7 -31.04 35.22 -40.02
CA ALA A 7 -29.85 34.53 -39.56
C ALA A 7 -29.92 33.03 -39.93
N GLY A 8 -28.80 32.46 -40.35
CA GLY A 8 -28.70 31.04 -40.67
C GLY A 8 -28.84 30.14 -39.42
N PRO A 9 -29.06 28.83 -39.62
CA PRO A 9 -29.15 27.88 -38.52
C PRO A 9 -27.82 27.78 -37.75
N ALA A 10 -27.91 27.38 -36.48
CA ALA A 10 -26.73 27.08 -35.68
C ALA A 10 -25.94 25.89 -36.27
N GLY A 11 -24.62 25.94 -36.12
CA GLY A 11 -23.73 24.84 -36.53
C GLY A 11 -23.88 23.58 -35.66
N PRO A 12 -23.33 22.44 -36.10
CA PRO A 12 -23.34 21.21 -35.32
C PRO A 12 -22.53 21.35 -34.02
N ALA A 13 -22.83 20.50 -33.04
CA ALA A 13 -22.04 20.38 -31.83
C ALA A 13 -20.62 19.87 -32.14
N GLY A 14 -19.63 20.28 -31.33
CA GLY A 14 -18.26 19.80 -31.45
C GLY A 14 -18.10 18.35 -31.01
N GLU A 15 -16.97 17.74 -31.38
CA GLU A 15 -16.61 16.38 -30.98
C GLU A 15 -16.32 16.28 -29.47
N ALA A 16 -16.47 15.07 -28.93
CA ALA A 16 -16.08 14.78 -27.54
C ALA A 16 -14.56 14.88 -27.36
N GLY A 17 -14.12 15.37 -26.20
CA GLY A 17 -12.69 15.46 -25.86
C GLY A 17 -12.03 14.07 -25.73
N ALA A 18 -10.71 14.02 -25.94
CA ALA A 18 -9.92 12.82 -25.73
C ALA A 18 -9.94 12.36 -24.27
N GLN A 19 -9.76 11.05 -24.05
CA GLN A 19 -9.57 10.50 -22.71
C GLN A 19 -8.29 11.05 -22.07
N GLY A 20 -8.34 11.30 -20.76
CA GLY A 20 -7.17 11.71 -19.98
C GLY A 20 -6.09 10.62 -19.89
N PRO A 21 -4.87 10.99 -19.46
CA PRO A 21 -3.79 10.02 -19.28
C PRO A 21 -4.13 9.00 -18.19
N ALA A 22 -3.47 7.84 -18.24
CA ALA A 22 -3.50 6.87 -17.15
C ALA A 22 -2.90 7.46 -15.87
N GLY A 23 -3.35 6.96 -14.72
CA GLY A 23 -2.75 7.27 -13.42
C GLY A 23 -1.35 6.66 -13.30
N ALA A 24 -0.50 7.27 -12.47
CA ALA A 24 0.81 6.72 -12.14
C ALA A 24 0.68 5.48 -11.25
N ASP A 25 1.63 4.55 -11.38
CA ASP A 25 1.74 3.40 -10.50
C ASP A 25 2.01 3.85 -9.05
N ALA A 26 1.48 3.11 -8.08
CA ALA A 26 1.75 3.34 -6.67
C ALA A 26 3.20 2.92 -6.35
N PRO A 27 3.93 3.68 -5.50
CA PRO A 27 5.24 3.24 -5.02
C PRO A 27 5.10 1.90 -4.30
N CYS A 28 6.08 1.02 -4.51
CA CYS A 28 6.20 -0.22 -3.75
C CYS A 28 6.98 0.03 -2.44
N VAL A 29 6.88 -0.90 -1.50
CA VAL A 29 7.58 -0.90 -0.21
C VAL A 29 8.58 -2.05 -0.13
N ASP A 30 9.69 -1.81 0.55
CA ASP A 30 10.74 -2.82 0.75
C ASP A 30 10.26 -3.91 1.73
N CYS A 31 10.68 -5.16 1.49
CA CYS A 31 10.27 -6.31 2.29
C CYS A 31 10.64 -6.13 3.78
N ASP A 32 11.88 -5.69 4.02
CA ASP A 32 12.46 -5.48 5.36
C ASP A 32 11.71 -4.42 6.17
N ASP A 33 11.24 -3.35 5.50
CA ASP A 33 10.48 -2.28 6.11
C ASP A 33 9.10 -2.78 6.58
N VAL A 34 8.45 -3.63 5.78
CA VAL A 34 7.18 -4.27 6.13
C VAL A 34 7.35 -5.22 7.31
N ALA A 35 8.38 -6.06 7.29
CA ALA A 35 8.68 -7.00 8.37
C ALA A 35 9.01 -6.27 9.69
N SER A 36 9.86 -5.25 9.63
CA SER A 36 10.25 -4.44 10.79
C SER A 36 9.06 -3.68 11.38
N GLY A 37 8.26 -3.03 10.53
CA GLY A 37 7.07 -2.30 10.96
C GLY A 37 6.02 -3.21 11.62
N ALA A 38 5.88 -4.45 11.15
CA ALA A 38 4.98 -5.42 11.76
C ALA A 38 5.48 -5.94 13.11
N VAL A 39 6.79 -6.14 13.28
CA VAL A 39 7.39 -6.49 14.57
C VAL A 39 7.22 -5.35 15.57
N ASP A 40 7.49 -4.11 15.17
CA ASP A 40 7.32 -2.94 16.03
C ASP A 40 5.84 -2.73 16.42
N LEU A 41 4.90 -2.94 15.49
CA LEU A 41 3.46 -2.93 15.78
C LEU A 41 3.05 -4.08 16.70
N ALA A 42 3.60 -5.28 16.53
CA ALA A 42 3.37 -6.39 17.43
C ALA A 42 3.86 -6.07 18.85
N CYS A 43 5.05 -5.47 18.98
CA CYS A 43 5.57 -4.99 20.26
C CYS A 43 4.69 -3.90 20.88
N LEU A 44 4.14 -2.98 20.07
CA LEU A 44 3.23 -1.92 20.52
C LEU A 44 1.88 -2.51 21.02
N VAL A 45 1.28 -3.43 20.25
CA VAL A 45 0.03 -4.12 20.61
C VAL A 45 0.21 -4.95 21.87
N LEU A 46 1.40 -5.53 22.07
CA LEU A 46 1.76 -6.32 23.25
C LEU A 46 2.26 -5.47 24.42
N GLY A 47 2.31 -4.14 24.28
CA GLY A 47 2.87 -3.19 25.25
C GLY A 47 2.19 -3.15 26.62
N GLU A 48 1.03 -3.81 26.83
CA GLU A 48 0.40 -3.92 28.15
C GLU A 48 0.70 -5.22 28.91
N ASN A 49 1.28 -6.24 28.26
CA ASN A 49 1.75 -7.47 28.92
C ASN A 49 2.94 -8.05 28.16
N ILE A 50 4.12 -7.98 28.76
CA ILE A 50 5.36 -8.51 28.20
C ILE A 50 5.12 -9.97 27.77
N PRO A 51 5.21 -10.28 26.46
CA PRO A 51 4.94 -11.62 25.96
C PRO A 51 5.90 -12.61 26.62
N ASN A 52 5.33 -13.67 27.18
CA ASN A 52 6.02 -14.62 28.05
C ASN A 52 6.98 -15.53 27.25
N SER A 53 6.98 -15.42 25.91
CA SER A 53 7.79 -16.21 25.00
C SER A 53 7.89 -15.58 23.60
N VAL A 54 9.02 -15.81 22.93
CA VAL A 54 9.27 -15.42 21.52
C VAL A 54 8.18 -15.94 20.58
N ALA A 55 7.62 -17.12 20.86
CA ALA A 55 6.55 -17.72 20.08
C ALA A 55 5.26 -16.88 20.04
N GLN A 56 4.94 -16.13 21.11
CA GLN A 56 3.77 -15.25 21.14
C GLN A 56 4.00 -13.97 20.32
N ILE A 57 5.22 -13.42 20.34
CA ILE A 57 5.61 -12.29 19.48
C ILE A 57 5.53 -12.71 18.02
N GLN A 58 6.06 -13.89 17.69
CA GLN A 58 6.08 -14.42 16.34
C GLN A 58 4.65 -14.69 15.82
N ALA A 59 3.76 -15.23 16.66
CA ALA A 59 2.36 -15.43 16.30
C ALA A 59 1.61 -14.10 16.09
N ALA A 60 1.82 -13.09 16.94
CA ALA A 60 1.21 -11.76 16.81
C ALA A 60 1.73 -11.02 15.56
N ALA A 61 3.05 -11.01 15.35
CA ALA A 61 3.68 -10.42 14.18
C ALA A 61 3.21 -11.09 12.88
N THR A 62 3.09 -12.43 12.86
CA THR A 62 2.59 -13.17 11.69
C THR A 62 1.13 -12.82 11.37
N ILE A 63 0.27 -12.64 12.38
CA ILE A 63 -1.13 -12.23 12.16
C ILE A 63 -1.21 -10.79 11.64
N ILE A 64 -0.41 -9.89 12.21
CA ILE A 64 -0.32 -8.48 11.78
C ILE A 64 0.17 -8.41 10.34
N VAL A 65 1.26 -9.12 10.02
CA VAL A 65 1.78 -9.24 8.66
C VAL A 65 0.75 -9.83 7.71
N ASN A 66 0.09 -10.94 8.06
CA ASN A 66 -0.96 -11.51 7.20
C ASN A 66 -2.15 -10.56 6.99
N THR A 67 -2.42 -9.67 7.95
CA THR A 67 -3.47 -8.65 7.82
C THR A 67 -3.01 -7.47 6.96
N LEU A 68 -1.73 -7.06 7.07
CA LEU A 68 -1.12 -5.97 6.29
C LEU A 68 -0.79 -6.39 4.85
N LEU A 69 -0.38 -7.65 4.64
CA LEU A 69 -0.04 -8.24 3.34
C LEU A 69 -1.20 -8.32 2.35
N ILE A 70 -2.44 -8.17 2.83
CA ILE A 70 -3.61 -8.08 1.96
C ILE A 70 -3.54 -6.81 1.07
N SER A 71 -2.70 -5.81 1.41
CA SER A 71 -2.70 -4.50 0.75
C SER A 71 -1.31 -3.95 0.34
N THR A 72 -0.20 -4.62 0.62
CA THR A 72 1.14 -4.06 0.34
C THR A 72 1.63 -4.40 -1.07
N ASN A 73 1.97 -3.37 -1.85
CA ASN A 73 2.75 -3.50 -3.09
C ASN A 73 4.22 -3.69 -2.72
N ILE A 74 4.68 -4.93 -2.52
CA ILE A 74 6.09 -5.21 -2.15
C ILE A 74 6.96 -5.16 -3.40
N CYS A 75 8.11 -4.49 -3.33
CA CYS A 75 9.00 -4.29 -4.48
C CYS A 75 9.68 -5.58 -4.99
N GLU A 76 9.58 -6.67 -4.23
CA GLU A 76 10.33 -7.92 -4.44
C GLU A 76 9.39 -9.10 -4.72
N ASP A 77 9.69 -9.86 -5.78
CA ASP A 77 8.91 -11.03 -6.18
C ASP A 77 9.02 -12.21 -5.19
N THR A 78 10.10 -12.24 -4.39
CA THR A 78 10.43 -13.33 -3.47
C THR A 78 10.77 -12.81 -2.08
N CYS A 79 9.82 -12.12 -1.46
CA CYS A 79 9.93 -11.66 -0.07
C CYS A 79 9.51 -12.81 0.88
N ASP A 80 10.47 -13.45 1.56
CA ASP A 80 10.18 -14.41 2.65
C ASP A 80 10.02 -13.65 3.96
N ILE A 81 8.81 -13.16 4.17
CA ILE A 81 8.50 -12.33 5.34
C ILE A 81 8.67 -13.11 6.64
N GLY A 82 8.50 -14.44 6.61
CA GLY A 82 8.72 -15.26 7.80
C GLY A 82 10.18 -15.23 8.26
N ALA A 83 11.12 -15.26 7.30
CA ALA A 83 12.55 -15.14 7.56
C ALA A 83 12.91 -13.73 8.07
N GLU A 84 12.41 -12.67 7.42
CA GLU A 84 12.70 -11.28 7.82
C GLU A 84 12.12 -10.94 9.20
N ILE A 85 10.90 -11.38 9.52
CA ILE A 85 10.34 -11.26 10.87
C ILE A 85 11.27 -11.92 11.91
N THR A 86 11.80 -13.11 11.59
CA THR A 86 12.66 -13.85 12.51
C THR A 86 13.98 -13.09 12.76
N ALA A 87 14.60 -12.56 11.70
CA ALA A 87 15.80 -11.74 11.81
C ALA A 87 15.57 -10.44 12.60
N ALA A 88 14.44 -9.77 12.37
CA ALA A 88 14.06 -8.57 13.11
C ALA A 88 13.83 -8.86 14.60
N ILE A 89 13.19 -9.98 14.94
CA ILE A 89 13.01 -10.43 16.32
C ILE A 89 14.36 -10.75 16.97
N ASP A 90 15.23 -11.51 16.31
CA ASP A 90 16.55 -11.88 16.84
C ASP A 90 17.42 -10.65 17.13
N THR A 91 17.38 -9.64 16.25
CA THR A 91 18.06 -8.35 16.46
C THR A 91 17.55 -7.63 17.71
N LYS A 92 16.25 -7.67 17.99
CA LYS A 92 15.66 -7.06 19.19
C LYS A 92 15.99 -7.84 20.46
N LEU A 93 16.15 -9.16 20.37
CA LEU A 93 16.47 -10.02 21.51
C LEU A 93 17.96 -10.01 21.85
N ASN A 94 18.84 -9.80 20.87
CA ASN A 94 20.30 -9.75 21.01
C ASN A 94 20.88 -8.44 20.41
N PRO A 95 20.73 -7.29 21.09
CA PRO A 95 21.19 -5.99 20.61
C PRO A 95 22.71 -5.77 20.67
#